data_AF-A0A848WTL0-F1
#
_entry.id   AF-A0A848WTL0-F1
#
_cell.length_a   1.000
_cell.length_b   1.000
_cell.length_c   1.000
_cell.angle_alpha   90.00
_cell.angle_beta   90.00
_cell.angle_gamma   90.00
#
_symmetry.space_group_name_H-M   'P 1'
#
loop_
_entity.id
_entity.type
_entity.pdbx_description
1 polymer ?
#
loop_
_entity_poly.entity_id
_entity_poly.type
_entity_poly.pdbx_seq_one_letter_code
_entity_poly.pdbx_strand_id
1 'polypeptide(L)'
;MSITFANLAGFWALLGIPIILAIHFLQRQSKLVTITTLFLLEQMKRESVSGKKFERLRNSIPLWLQLLAVLILTWLLVQPRWVKPESIQRIAIVLDGSASMSAFREPLAENLEKELAKLATAAKTTEFVVLDSRMDSEPVYNGTDLQELVTALNDWEPLGSAHDPGSALRVGRSLARTGGLVIFATDHVTPDLPYNARLLAVGNEVANVGFAGIDVAPNADGELTWKALVRNYS
;
A
#
# COMPACT_ATOMS: atom_id res chain seq x y z
N MET A 1 -11.56 11.67 5.45
CA MET A 1 -11.90 10.34 4.90
C MET A 1 -12.52 10.56 3.53
N SER A 2 -11.85 10.15 2.47
CA SER A 2 -12.42 10.18 1.12
C SER A 2 -13.20 8.88 0.89
N ILE A 3 -14.46 9.00 0.49
CA ILE A 3 -15.27 7.85 0.07
C ILE A 3 -15.02 7.69 -1.42
N THR A 4 -14.60 6.49 -1.83
CA THR A 4 -14.49 6.13 -3.25
C THR A 4 -15.53 5.06 -3.57
N PHE A 5 -16.18 5.19 -4.73
CA PHE A 5 -17.16 4.23 -5.21
C PHE A 5 -16.48 3.26 -6.18
N ALA A 6 -16.50 1.97 -5.88
CA ALA A 6 -15.84 0.98 -6.73
C ALA A 6 -16.62 0.71 -8.03
N ASN A 7 -17.94 0.92 -8.01
CA ASN A 7 -18.80 0.67 -9.15
C ASN A 7 -19.79 1.82 -9.38
N LEU A 8 -19.46 2.72 -10.30
CA LEU A 8 -20.34 3.84 -10.68
C LEU A 8 -21.63 3.35 -11.37
N ALA A 9 -21.62 2.16 -11.99
CA ALA A 9 -22.82 1.62 -12.61
C ALA A 9 -23.88 1.23 -11.56
N GLY A 10 -23.51 1.10 -10.28
CA GLY A 10 -24.46 0.85 -9.20
C GLY A 10 -25.53 1.95 -9.06
N PHE A 11 -25.23 3.19 -9.47
CA PHE A 11 -26.20 4.30 -9.44
C PHE A 11 -27.38 4.11 -10.40
N TRP A 12 -27.28 3.23 -11.40
CA TRP A 12 -28.42 2.91 -12.27
C TRP A 12 -29.57 2.24 -11.51
N ALA A 13 -29.28 1.58 -10.37
CA ALA A 13 -30.32 1.03 -9.50
C ALA A 13 -31.27 2.11 -8.94
N LEU A 14 -30.82 3.38 -8.87
CA LEU A 14 -31.65 4.49 -8.43
C LEU A 14 -32.84 4.76 -9.38
N LEU A 15 -32.76 4.33 -10.64
CA LEU A 15 -33.91 4.36 -11.57
C LEU A 15 -35.07 3.47 -11.13
N GLY A 16 -34.85 2.55 -10.18
CA GLY A 16 -35.94 1.81 -9.54
C GLY A 16 -36.94 2.72 -8.83
N ILE A 17 -36.50 3.87 -8.30
CA ILE A 17 -37.37 4.83 -7.60
C ILE A 17 -38.45 5.41 -8.52
N PRO A 18 -38.13 6.05 -9.66
CA PRO A 18 -39.16 6.56 -10.57
C PRO A 18 -40.05 5.46 -11.14
N ILE A 19 -39.53 4.24 -11.34
CA ILE A 19 -40.33 3.09 -11.80
C ILE A 19 -41.38 2.70 -10.75
N ILE A 20 -40.98 2.55 -9.48
CA ILE A 20 -41.90 2.23 -8.37
C ILE A 20 -42.97 3.32 -8.25
N LEU A 21 -42.56 4.59 -8.32
CA LEU A 21 -43.50 5.71 -8.28
C LEU A 21 -44.48 5.65 -9.46
N ALA A 22 -44.00 5.42 -10.68
CA ALA A 22 -44.85 5.33 -11.88
C ALA A 22 -45.89 4.20 -11.77
N ILE A 23 -45.50 3.03 -11.26
CA ILE A 23 -46.43 1.91 -10.99
C ILE A 23 -47.47 2.32 -9.94
N HIS A 24 -47.04 3.03 -8.89
CA HIS A 24 -47.96 3.48 -7.85
C HIS A 24 -48.91 4.59 -8.32
N PHE A 25 -48.49 5.39 -9.30
CA PHE A 25 -49.36 6.36 -9.99
C PHE A 25 -50.32 5.68 -10.97
N LEU A 26 -49.97 4.51 -11.51
CA LEU A 26 -50.82 3.73 -12.41
C LEU A 26 -51.89 2.96 -11.62
N GLN A 27 -52.71 3.68 -10.84
CA GLN A 27 -53.86 3.09 -10.20
C GLN A 27 -54.98 2.86 -11.22
N ARG A 28 -55.48 1.63 -11.22
CA ARG A 28 -56.54 1.15 -12.11
C ARG A 28 -57.81 1.95 -11.87
N GLN A 29 -58.36 2.54 -12.92
CA GLN A 29 -59.69 3.15 -12.86
C GLN A 29 -60.70 2.08 -12.43
N SER A 30 -61.32 2.30 -11.28
CA SER A 30 -62.42 1.47 -10.79
C SER A 30 -63.59 1.61 -11.78
N LYS A 31 -63.91 0.49 -12.46
CA LYS A 31 -65.07 0.45 -13.34
C LYS A 31 -66.32 0.45 -12.47
N LEU A 32 -67.20 1.42 -12.68
CA LEU A 32 -68.52 1.44 -12.07
C LEU A 32 -69.32 0.28 -12.67
N VAL A 33 -69.69 -0.68 -11.82
CA VAL A 33 -70.57 -1.80 -12.18
C VAL A 33 -71.91 -1.54 -11.54
N THR A 34 -72.97 -1.40 -12.35
CA THR A 34 -74.33 -1.22 -11.85
C THR A 34 -74.83 -2.54 -11.29
N ILE A 35 -74.99 -2.59 -9.97
CA ILE A 35 -75.55 -3.74 -9.24
C ILE A 35 -76.83 -3.31 -8.54
N THR A 36 -77.85 -4.18 -8.58
CA THR A 36 -79.19 -3.91 -8.03
C THR A 36 -79.26 -4.04 -6.51
N THR A 37 -78.20 -4.52 -5.87
CA THR A 37 -78.11 -4.80 -4.44
C THR A 37 -77.32 -3.74 -3.67
N LEU A 38 -77.57 -2.45 -3.95
CA LEU A 38 -76.86 -1.33 -3.30
C LEU A 38 -76.95 -1.38 -1.76
N PHE A 39 -78.06 -1.90 -1.23
CA PHE A 39 -78.33 -2.09 0.19
C PHE A 39 -77.30 -2.98 0.92
N LEU A 40 -76.75 -4.01 0.24
CA LEU A 40 -75.74 -4.90 0.85
C LEU A 40 -74.34 -4.26 0.90
N LEU A 41 -74.07 -3.25 0.08
CA LEU A 41 -72.77 -2.57 0.03
C LEU A 41 -72.69 -1.33 0.91
N GLU A 42 -73.80 -0.89 1.49
CA GLU A 42 -73.85 0.29 2.37
C GLU A 42 -73.05 0.08 3.67
N GLN A 43 -72.84 -1.19 4.08
CA GLN A 43 -72.02 -1.60 5.22
C GLN A 43 -70.55 -1.89 4.87
N MET A 44 -70.19 -1.85 3.58
CA MET A 44 -68.79 -2.00 3.15
C MET A 44 -68.11 -0.64 3.13
N LYS A 45 -66.91 -0.57 3.71
CA LYS A 45 -66.09 0.64 3.81
C LYS A 45 -65.97 1.29 2.42
N ARG A 46 -66.48 2.52 2.26
CA ARG A 46 -66.42 3.26 0.99
C ARG A 46 -64.98 3.36 0.51
N GLU A 47 -64.65 2.62 -0.55
CA GLU A 47 -63.41 2.79 -1.29
C GLU A 47 -63.50 4.13 -2.05
N SER A 48 -62.44 4.94 -2.00
CA SER A 48 -62.46 6.32 -2.48
C SER A 48 -62.84 6.40 -3.96
N VAL A 49 -63.96 7.06 -4.23
CA VAL A 49 -64.49 7.34 -5.58
C VAL A 49 -63.77 8.58 -6.11
N SER A 50 -62.54 8.44 -6.57
CA SER A 50 -61.85 9.54 -7.25
C SER A 50 -61.40 9.12 -8.63
N GLY A 51 -62.28 9.37 -9.60
CA GLY A 51 -61.97 9.27 -11.01
C GLY A 51 -61.47 10.62 -11.51
N LYS A 52 -60.26 10.60 -12.09
CA LYS A 52 -59.52 11.69 -12.77
C LYS A 52 -58.65 12.58 -11.86
N LYS A 53 -57.37 12.60 -12.29
CA LYS A 53 -56.20 13.40 -11.87
C LYS A 53 -55.32 12.68 -10.85
N PHE A 54 -54.01 12.76 -11.09
CA PHE A 54 -52.91 12.34 -10.22
C PHE A 54 -53.30 12.41 -8.75
N GLU A 55 -53.81 11.31 -8.22
CA GLU A 55 -54.26 11.26 -6.84
C GLU A 55 -53.00 11.22 -5.96
N ARG A 56 -53.01 12.05 -4.92
CA ARG A 56 -51.85 12.32 -4.07
C ARG A 56 -51.25 11.00 -3.58
N LEU A 57 -49.94 10.83 -3.75
CA LEU A 57 -49.20 9.59 -3.44
C LEU A 57 -49.74 8.94 -2.17
N ARG A 58 -50.43 7.80 -2.31
CA ARG A 58 -51.09 7.14 -1.18
C ARG A 58 -49.99 6.59 -0.28
N ASN A 59 -49.69 7.33 0.77
CA ASN A 59 -48.54 7.09 1.63
C ASN A 59 -48.75 5.79 2.41
N SER A 60 -48.24 4.70 1.84
CA SER A 60 -48.46 3.34 2.33
C SER A 60 -47.13 2.75 2.80
N ILE A 61 -47.17 1.97 3.88
CA ILE A 61 -45.98 1.29 4.43
C ILE A 61 -45.22 0.49 3.35
N PRO A 62 -45.89 -0.24 2.42
CA PRO A 62 -45.21 -0.96 1.35
C PRO A 62 -44.39 -0.06 0.42
N LEU A 63 -44.86 1.16 0.12
CA LEU A 63 -44.14 2.11 -0.73
C LEU A 63 -42.80 2.51 -0.10
N TRP A 64 -42.80 2.80 1.20
CA TRP A 64 -41.57 3.12 1.93
C TRP A 64 -40.60 1.94 1.97
N LEU A 65 -41.12 0.72 2.16
CA LEU A 65 -40.30 -0.48 2.21
C LEU A 65 -39.62 -0.75 0.86
N GLN A 66 -40.34 -0.53 -0.24
CA GLN A 66 -39.80 -0.63 -1.60
C GLN A 66 -38.73 0.42 -1.87
N LEU A 67 -38.95 1.67 -1.45
CA LEU A 67 -37.97 2.75 -1.59
C LEU A 67 -36.68 2.42 -0.82
N LEU A 68 -36.83 1.96 0.42
CA LEU A 68 -35.71 1.55 1.28
C LEU A 68 -34.94 0.39 0.64
N ALA A 69 -35.63 -0.60 0.08
CA ALA A 69 -34.99 -1.73 -0.60
C ALA A 69 -34.15 -1.27 -1.80
N VAL A 70 -34.64 -0.33 -2.61
CA VAL A 70 -33.85 0.25 -3.72
C VAL A 70 -32.62 1.00 -3.21
N LEU A 71 -32.75 1.75 -2.12
CA LEU A 71 -31.60 2.45 -1.52
C LEU A 71 -30.55 1.46 -1.01
N ILE A 72 -30.96 0.40 -0.31
CA ILE A 72 -30.04 -0.65 0.17
C ILE A 72 -29.36 -1.38 -1.00
N LEU A 73 -30.12 -1.74 -2.04
CA LEU A 73 -29.57 -2.36 -3.25
C LEU A 73 -28.57 -1.45 -3.95
N THR A 74 -28.90 -0.16 -4.10
CA THR A 74 -28.00 0.82 -4.69
C THR A 74 -26.72 0.93 -3.86
N TRP A 75 -26.85 1.01 -2.53
CA TRP A 75 -25.71 1.06 -1.62
C TRP A 75 -24.81 -0.18 -1.77
N LEU A 76 -25.41 -1.36 -1.86
CA LEU A 76 -24.68 -2.62 -2.05
C LEU A 76 -23.97 -2.66 -3.42
N LEU A 77 -24.64 -2.23 -4.48
CA LEU A 77 -24.12 -2.25 -5.85
C LEU A 77 -23.01 -1.23 -6.09
N VAL A 78 -23.12 -0.06 -5.45
CA VAL A 78 -22.12 1.03 -5.53
C VAL A 78 -20.82 0.65 -4.80
N GLN A 79 -20.89 -0.28 -3.84
CA GLN A 79 -19.76 -0.74 -3.02
C GLN A 79 -18.94 0.43 -2.46
N PRO A 80 -19.50 1.22 -1.53
CA PRO A 80 -18.77 2.34 -0.93
C PRO A 80 -17.57 1.80 -0.17
N ARG A 81 -16.37 2.21 -0.61
CA ARG A 81 -15.13 1.89 0.07
C ARG A 81 -14.70 3.11 0.88
N TRP A 82 -14.55 2.91 2.17
CA TRP A 82 -13.85 3.87 3.02
C TRP A 82 -12.35 3.73 2.76
N VAL A 83 -11.78 4.71 2.06
CA VAL A 83 -10.34 4.83 2.00
C VAL A 83 -9.90 5.38 3.34
N LYS A 84 -9.29 4.54 4.18
CA LYS A 84 -8.55 5.03 5.34
C LYS A 84 -7.44 5.93 4.79
N PRO A 85 -7.36 7.21 5.20
CA PRO A 85 -6.22 8.06 4.90
C PRO A 85 -5.06 7.66 5.83
N GLU A 86 -4.68 6.39 5.82
CA GLU A 86 -3.37 5.95 6.28
C GLU A 86 -2.47 6.07 5.06
N SER A 87 -2.09 7.31 4.72
CA SER A 87 -0.93 7.55 3.87
C SER A 87 0.33 7.23 4.68
N ILE A 88 0.41 6.00 5.17
CA ILE A 88 1.59 5.43 5.78
C ILE A 88 2.49 5.07 4.60
N GLN A 89 3.45 5.94 4.35
CA GLN A 89 4.46 5.68 3.33
C GLN A 89 5.44 4.67 3.91
N ARG A 90 5.48 3.48 3.32
CA ARG A 90 6.45 2.45 3.71
C ARG A 90 7.69 2.59 2.83
N ILE A 91 8.84 2.73 3.47
CA ILE A 91 10.13 2.81 2.82
C ILE A 91 10.97 1.65 3.33
N ALA A 92 11.23 0.68 2.45
CA ALA A 92 12.16 -0.40 2.72
C ALA A 92 13.54 -0.03 2.18
N ILE A 93 14.55 -0.08 3.02
CA ILE A 93 15.93 0.24 2.69
C ILE A 93 16.72 -1.07 2.78
N VAL A 94 17.44 -1.40 1.73
CA VAL A 94 18.35 -2.54 1.69
C VAL A 94 19.76 -1.98 1.61
N LEU A 95 20.55 -2.23 2.65
CA LEU A 95 21.96 -1.84 2.73
C LEU A 95 22.81 -2.95 2.14
N ASP A 96 23.79 -2.58 1.32
CA ASP A 96 24.81 -3.49 0.84
C ASP A 96 25.75 -3.86 2.00
N GLY A 97 25.69 -5.11 2.45
CA GLY A 97 26.49 -5.65 3.54
C GLY A 97 27.90 -6.08 3.15
N SER A 98 28.38 -5.74 1.95
CA SER A 98 29.74 -6.09 1.50
C SER A 98 30.82 -5.29 2.23
N ALA A 99 31.99 -5.89 2.44
CA ALA A 99 33.08 -5.29 3.20
C ALA A 99 33.57 -3.93 2.64
N SER A 100 33.36 -3.66 1.35
CA SER A 100 33.71 -2.37 0.75
C SER A 100 32.87 -1.21 1.29
N MET A 101 31.64 -1.48 1.74
CA MET A 101 30.76 -0.49 2.36
C MET A 101 31.26 0.00 3.73
N SER A 102 32.19 -0.71 4.37
CA SER A 102 32.77 -0.29 5.65
C SER A 102 33.43 1.09 5.57
N ALA A 103 34.06 1.42 4.43
CA ALA A 103 34.69 2.72 4.19
C ALA A 103 33.68 3.86 3.97
N PHE A 104 32.42 3.53 3.66
CA PHE A 104 31.39 4.50 3.25
C PHE A 104 30.20 4.57 4.23
N ARG A 105 30.35 4.05 5.47
CA ARG A 105 29.27 4.05 6.46
C ARG A 105 28.83 5.45 6.89
N GLU A 106 29.77 6.35 7.16
CA GLU A 106 29.48 7.74 7.51
C GLU A 106 28.80 8.51 6.36
N PRO A 107 29.34 8.53 5.12
CA PRO A 107 28.66 9.20 4.01
C PRO A 107 27.33 8.55 3.66
N LEU A 108 27.17 7.23 3.87
CA LEU A 108 25.88 6.57 3.73
C LEU A 108 24.84 7.16 4.69
N ALA A 109 25.14 7.22 5.99
CA ALA A 109 24.21 7.71 7.00
C ALA A 109 23.75 9.15 6.68
N GLU A 110 24.68 10.04 6.34
CA GLU A 110 24.37 11.43 6.00
C GLU A 110 23.50 11.57 4.73
N ASN A 111 23.84 10.84 3.66
CA ASN A 111 23.09 10.93 2.41
C ASN A 111 21.71 10.28 2.54
N LEU A 112 21.62 9.17 3.26
CA LEU A 112 20.36 8.49 3.51
C LEU A 112 19.44 9.35 4.38
N GLU A 113 19.96 9.99 5.43
CA GLU A 113 19.20 10.96 6.24
C GLU A 113 18.62 12.09 5.38
N LYS A 114 19.45 12.71 4.53
CA LYS A 114 19.02 13.80 3.63
C LYS A 114 17.93 13.35 2.66
N GLU A 115 18.06 12.17 2.06
CA GLU A 115 17.07 11.63 1.13
C GLU A 115 15.77 11.22 1.83
N LEU A 116 15.87 10.53 2.98
CA LEU A 116 14.68 10.12 3.75
C LEU A 116 13.95 11.31 4.35
N ALA A 117 14.65 12.36 4.79
CA ALA A 117 14.04 13.59 5.29
C ALA A 117 13.18 14.27 4.20
N LYS A 118 13.69 14.34 2.96
CA LYS A 118 12.90 14.85 1.82
C LYS A 118 11.65 14.02 1.59
N LEU A 119 11.77 12.69 1.62
CA LEU A 119 10.65 11.77 1.40
C LEU A 119 9.62 11.79 2.53
N ALA A 120 10.06 11.92 3.78
CA ALA A 120 9.20 11.94 4.95
C ALA A 120 8.27 13.15 5.00
N THR A 121 8.68 14.31 4.44
CA THR A 121 7.81 15.50 4.37
C THR A 121 6.57 15.33 3.51
N ALA A 122 6.55 14.34 2.60
CA ALA A 122 5.43 14.09 1.71
C ALA A 122 4.26 13.34 2.38
N ALA A 123 4.51 12.64 3.49
CA ALA A 123 3.54 11.77 4.14
C ALA A 123 3.23 12.19 5.59
N LYS A 124 2.04 11.83 6.08
CA LYS A 124 1.64 12.10 7.47
C LYS A 124 2.32 11.15 8.47
N THR A 125 2.70 9.96 8.01
CA THR A 125 3.42 8.94 8.78
C THR A 125 4.29 8.15 7.81
N THR A 126 5.56 7.96 8.14
CA THR A 126 6.49 7.18 7.33
C THR A 126 7.02 6.03 8.19
N GLU A 127 6.88 4.81 7.69
CA GLU A 127 7.44 3.60 8.29
C GLU A 127 8.72 3.23 7.53
N PHE A 128 9.81 3.07 8.27
CA PHE A 128 11.11 2.68 7.74
C PHE A 128 11.41 1.25 8.18
N VAL A 129 11.88 0.43 7.23
CA VAL A 129 12.47 -0.87 7.53
C VAL A 129 13.82 -0.94 6.83
N VAL A 130 14.87 -1.23 7.60
CA VAL A 130 16.24 -1.34 7.09
C VAL A 130 16.67 -2.79 7.18
N LEU A 131 17.13 -3.34 6.05
CA LEU A 131 17.61 -4.71 5.91
C LEU A 131 19.06 -4.71 5.46
N ASP A 132 19.84 -5.69 5.95
CA ASP A 132 21.14 -6.02 5.38
C ASP A 132 20.95 -6.95 4.18
N SER A 133 21.68 -6.70 3.07
CA SER A 133 21.60 -7.50 1.85
C SER A 133 22.06 -8.94 2.02
N ARG A 134 22.88 -9.23 3.04
CA ARG A 134 23.31 -10.59 3.40
C ARG A 134 22.17 -11.47 3.89
N MET A 135 21.13 -10.86 4.47
CA MET A 135 19.99 -11.52 5.11
C MET A 135 20.38 -12.59 6.15
N ASP A 136 21.52 -12.41 6.81
CA ASP A 136 22.06 -13.31 7.83
C ASP A 136 21.56 -12.98 9.26
N SER A 137 20.85 -11.86 9.42
CA SER A 137 20.48 -11.27 10.70
C SER A 137 19.08 -10.63 10.68
N GLU A 138 18.58 -10.24 11.85
CA GLU A 138 17.35 -9.46 11.98
C GLU A 138 17.46 -8.09 11.26
N PRO A 139 16.33 -7.43 10.91
CA PRO A 139 16.37 -6.10 10.33
C PRO A 139 17.20 -5.13 11.19
N VAL A 140 18.09 -4.37 10.55
CA VAL A 140 18.94 -3.36 11.21
C VAL A 140 18.09 -2.32 11.94
N TYR A 141 16.94 -1.96 11.37
CA TYR A 141 15.99 -1.05 12.00
C TYR A 141 14.56 -1.31 11.51
N ASN A 142 13.57 -1.10 12.38
CA ASN A 142 12.15 -1.10 12.04
C ASN A 142 11.40 -0.12 12.94
N GLY A 143 10.87 0.96 12.37
CA GLY A 143 10.19 2.00 13.12
C GLY A 143 9.79 3.20 12.28
N THR A 144 9.45 4.31 12.94
CA THR A 144 8.99 5.55 12.28
C THR A 144 9.90 6.74 12.53
N ASP A 145 10.87 6.60 13.43
CA ASP A 145 11.79 7.69 13.79
C ASP A 145 13.04 7.62 12.94
N LEU A 146 13.32 8.72 12.25
CA LEU A 146 14.50 8.83 11.40
C LEU A 146 15.79 8.95 12.21
N GLN A 147 15.75 9.56 13.41
CA GLN A 147 16.96 9.70 14.26
C GLN A 147 17.40 8.35 14.84
N GLU A 148 16.44 7.53 15.25
CA GLU A 148 16.73 6.16 15.70
C GLU A 148 17.29 5.31 14.57
N LEU A 149 16.76 5.46 13.35
CA LEU A 149 17.30 4.78 12.17
C LEU A 149 18.76 5.13 11.94
N VAL A 150 19.11 6.43 11.93
CA VAL A 150 20.50 6.88 11.74
C VAL A 150 21.40 6.37 12.86
N THR A 151 20.88 6.32 14.09
CA THR A 151 21.62 5.74 15.23
C THR A 151 21.90 4.25 15.03
N ALA A 152 20.91 3.48 14.55
CA ALA A 152 21.07 2.05 14.27
C ALA A 152 22.10 1.77 13.15
N LEU A 153 22.29 2.71 12.21
CA LEU A 153 23.33 2.58 11.17
C LEU A 153 24.75 2.72 11.74
N ASN A 154 24.94 3.36 12.89
CA ASN A 154 26.25 3.47 13.52
C ASN A 154 26.73 2.14 14.12
N ASP A 155 25.79 1.28 14.51
CA ASP A 155 26.07 -0.05 15.06
C ASP A 155 26.11 -1.13 13.95
N TRP A 156 25.72 -0.79 12.72
CA TRP A 156 25.77 -1.70 11.59
C TRP A 156 27.21 -1.89 11.07
N GLU A 157 27.59 -3.17 10.88
CA GLU A 157 28.91 -3.58 10.41
C GLU A 157 28.81 -4.38 9.10
N PRO A 158 29.15 -3.77 7.95
CA PRO A 158 29.22 -4.47 6.67
C PRO A 158 30.54 -5.25 6.56
N LEU A 159 30.48 -6.56 6.82
CA LEU A 159 31.65 -7.46 6.84
C LEU A 159 31.52 -8.60 5.81
N GLY A 160 30.52 -8.55 4.93
CA GLY A 160 30.22 -9.61 3.96
C GLY A 160 31.19 -9.65 2.78
N SER A 161 31.30 -10.82 2.16
CA SER A 161 31.90 -10.92 0.82
C SER A 161 30.95 -10.33 -0.24
N ALA A 162 31.46 -10.09 -1.45
CA ALA A 162 30.60 -9.73 -2.58
C ALA A 162 29.50 -10.78 -2.79
N HIS A 163 28.25 -10.33 -2.95
CA HIS A 163 27.07 -11.18 -3.09
C HIS A 163 25.97 -10.46 -3.89
N ASP A 164 24.93 -11.20 -4.31
CA ASP A 164 23.79 -10.63 -5.03
C ASP A 164 22.73 -10.10 -4.03
N PRO A 165 22.38 -8.79 -4.07
CA PRO A 165 21.36 -8.21 -3.19
C PRO A 165 19.92 -8.55 -3.61
N GLY A 166 19.70 -9.25 -4.74
CA GLY A 166 18.38 -9.50 -5.31
C GLY A 166 17.37 -10.16 -4.34
N SER A 167 17.83 -11.06 -3.48
CA SER A 167 16.97 -11.69 -2.46
C SER A 167 16.48 -10.69 -1.41
N ALA A 168 17.37 -9.83 -0.91
CA ALA A 168 17.02 -8.80 0.05
C ALA A 168 16.11 -7.73 -0.57
N LEU A 169 16.35 -7.34 -1.82
CA LEU A 169 15.48 -6.42 -2.56
C LEU A 169 14.07 -6.98 -2.75
N ARG A 170 13.93 -8.29 -2.96
CA ARG A 170 12.63 -8.96 -3.03
C ARG A 170 11.89 -8.88 -1.69
N VAL A 171 12.59 -9.12 -0.58
CA VAL A 171 12.01 -9.02 0.77
C VAL A 171 11.62 -7.57 1.06
N GLY A 172 12.51 -6.61 0.82
CA GLY A 172 12.24 -5.18 0.95
C GLY A 172 11.03 -4.76 0.12
N ARG A 173 10.88 -5.30 -1.10
CA ARG A 173 9.71 -5.02 -1.93
C ARG A 173 8.41 -5.51 -1.31
N SER A 174 8.42 -6.71 -0.74
CA SER A 174 7.27 -7.28 -0.03
C SER A 174 6.86 -6.40 1.17
N LEU A 175 7.84 -5.94 1.94
CA LEU A 175 7.63 -5.08 3.12
C LEU A 175 7.08 -3.69 2.76
N ALA A 176 7.59 -3.10 1.68
CA ALA A 176 7.12 -1.80 1.20
C ALA A 176 5.67 -1.83 0.65
N ARG A 177 5.12 -3.01 0.34
CA ARG A 177 3.79 -3.22 -0.25
C ARG A 177 3.57 -2.44 -1.57
N THR A 178 2.36 -2.49 -2.11
CA THR A 178 1.97 -1.77 -3.32
C THR A 178 2.01 -0.25 -3.07
N GLY A 179 2.92 0.44 -3.76
CA GLY A 179 3.08 1.91 -3.69
C GLY A 179 4.12 2.42 -2.68
N GLY A 180 4.74 1.54 -1.88
CA GLY A 180 5.89 1.92 -1.06
C GLY A 180 7.18 2.04 -1.86
N LEU A 181 8.21 2.62 -1.27
CA LEU A 181 9.51 2.81 -1.90
C LEU A 181 10.49 1.71 -1.44
N VAL A 182 11.33 1.24 -2.36
CA VAL A 182 12.51 0.43 -2.01
C VAL A 182 13.74 1.23 -2.40
N ILE A 183 14.67 1.38 -1.47
CA ILE A 183 15.97 2.02 -1.69
C ILE A 183 17.04 0.97 -1.51
N PHE A 184 17.95 0.84 -2.47
CA PHE A 184 19.15 0.04 -2.35
C PHE A 184 20.35 0.96 -2.15
N ALA A 185 21.06 0.81 -1.03
CA ALA A 185 22.21 1.63 -0.69
C ALA A 185 23.51 0.83 -0.84
N THR A 186 24.41 1.30 -1.69
CA THR A 186 25.67 0.62 -2.02
C THR A 186 26.75 1.65 -2.35
N ASP A 187 27.99 1.23 -2.38
CA ASP A 187 29.15 2.00 -2.82
C ASP A 187 29.32 1.94 -4.35
N HIS A 188 28.69 0.97 -5.01
CA HIS A 188 28.81 0.78 -6.46
C HIS A 188 27.63 1.37 -7.23
N VAL A 189 27.90 1.83 -8.46
CA VAL A 189 26.84 2.18 -9.40
C VAL A 189 26.35 0.91 -10.09
N THR A 190 25.17 0.44 -9.70
CA THR A 190 24.54 -0.75 -10.29
C THR A 190 23.42 -0.32 -11.23
N PRO A 191 23.57 -0.49 -12.57
CA PRO A 191 22.49 -0.24 -13.50
C PRO A 191 21.37 -1.28 -13.35
N ASP A 192 20.14 -0.86 -13.62
CA ASP A 192 18.94 -1.72 -13.69
C ASP A 192 18.68 -2.61 -12.46
N LEU A 193 18.38 -1.98 -11.32
CA LEU A 193 17.97 -2.71 -10.12
C LEU A 193 16.59 -3.38 -10.28
N PRO A 194 16.42 -4.62 -9.79
CA PRO A 194 15.14 -5.31 -9.82
C PRO A 194 14.14 -4.68 -8.83
N TYR A 195 12.86 -5.06 -8.97
CA TYR A 195 11.78 -4.69 -8.03
C TYR A 195 11.51 -3.19 -7.92
N ASN A 196 11.86 -2.40 -8.94
CA ASN A 196 11.66 -0.95 -8.96
C ASN A 196 12.31 -0.28 -7.73
N ALA A 197 13.50 -0.77 -7.36
CA ALA A 197 14.33 -0.21 -6.31
C ALA A 197 15.05 1.03 -6.84
N ARG A 198 15.10 2.08 -6.02
CA ARG A 198 15.92 3.27 -6.29
C ARG A 198 17.32 3.02 -5.76
N LEU A 199 18.33 3.30 -6.58
CA LEU A 199 19.73 3.25 -6.17
C LEU A 199 20.10 4.50 -5.35
N LEU A 200 20.79 4.29 -4.23
CA LEU A 200 21.53 5.29 -3.49
C LEU A 200 23.00 4.87 -3.47
N ALA A 201 23.78 5.38 -4.43
CA ALA A 201 25.20 5.11 -4.51
C ALA A 201 25.99 6.19 -3.74
N VAL A 202 26.84 5.78 -2.80
CA VAL A 202 27.62 6.70 -1.95
C VAL A 202 29.14 6.52 -2.08
N GLY A 203 29.58 5.56 -2.88
CA GLY A 203 30.99 5.28 -3.07
C GLY A 203 31.68 6.34 -3.94
N ASN A 204 32.94 6.59 -3.61
CA ASN A 204 33.87 7.38 -4.42
C ASN A 204 35.14 6.55 -4.64
N GLU A 205 35.96 6.93 -5.62
CA GLU A 205 37.26 6.29 -5.80
C GLU A 205 38.13 6.51 -4.56
N VAL A 206 38.60 5.41 -3.97
CA VAL A 206 39.50 5.41 -2.81
C VAL A 206 40.69 4.53 -3.14
N ALA A 207 41.88 4.98 -2.75
CA ALA A 207 43.09 4.18 -2.87
C ALA A 207 42.92 2.87 -2.11
N ASN A 208 42.99 1.75 -2.82
CA ASN A 208 42.68 0.43 -2.29
C ASN A 208 43.92 -0.47 -2.38
N VAL A 209 44.26 -1.09 -1.26
CA VAL A 209 45.33 -2.07 -1.15
C VAL A 209 44.74 -3.30 -0.45
N GLY A 210 44.65 -4.41 -1.18
CA GLY A 210 44.05 -5.65 -0.69
C GLY A 210 45.08 -6.74 -0.44
N PHE A 211 44.83 -7.59 0.55
CA PHE A 211 45.53 -8.87 0.68
C PHE A 211 45.01 -9.83 -0.38
N ALA A 212 45.90 -10.33 -1.25
CA ALA A 212 45.57 -11.29 -2.31
C ALA A 212 46.05 -12.71 -2.00
N GLY A 213 46.86 -12.90 -0.95
CA GLY A 213 47.23 -14.23 -0.47
C GLY A 213 48.08 -14.18 0.80
N ILE A 214 48.04 -15.26 1.56
CA ILE A 214 48.94 -15.50 2.69
C ILE A 214 49.52 -16.91 2.54
N ASP A 215 50.82 -17.04 2.72
CA ASP A 215 51.53 -18.31 2.75
C ASP A 215 52.29 -18.42 4.06
N VAL A 216 52.15 -19.54 4.74
CA VAL A 216 52.77 -19.81 6.04
C VAL A 216 53.52 -21.12 5.93
N ALA A 217 54.85 -21.03 5.96
CA ALA A 217 55.73 -22.18 5.80
C ALA A 217 56.85 -22.14 6.85
N PRO A 218 57.24 -23.31 7.42
CA PRO A 218 58.41 -23.39 8.26
C PRO A 218 59.67 -23.15 7.40
N ASN A 219 60.59 -22.34 7.92
CA ASN A 219 61.89 -22.12 7.32
C ASN A 219 62.79 -23.35 7.53
N ALA A 220 63.96 -23.38 6.89
CA ALA A 220 64.90 -24.50 6.98
C ALA A 220 65.32 -24.88 8.42
N ASP A 221 65.24 -23.92 9.35
CA ASP A 221 65.56 -24.09 10.77
C ASP A 221 64.36 -24.51 11.64
N GLY A 222 63.19 -24.76 11.04
CA GLY A 222 61.96 -25.15 11.73
C GLY A 222 61.14 -23.98 12.30
N GLU A 223 61.58 -22.74 12.11
CA GLU A 223 60.85 -21.53 12.53
C GLU A 223 59.71 -21.19 11.56
N LEU A 224 58.52 -20.86 12.07
CA LEU A 224 57.37 -20.46 11.28
C LEU A 224 57.59 -19.09 10.63
N THR A 225 57.67 -19.05 9.30
CA THR A 225 57.72 -17.80 8.52
C THR A 225 56.43 -17.61 7.73
N TRP A 226 55.95 -16.37 7.64
CA TRP A 226 54.75 -16.01 6.88
C TRP A 226 55.09 -14.97 5.81
N LYS A 227 54.42 -15.08 4.67
CA LYS A 227 54.50 -14.15 3.54
C LYS A 227 53.08 -13.73 3.17
N ALA A 228 52.85 -12.44 3.02
CA ALA A 228 51.58 -11.91 2.53
C ALA A 228 51.77 -11.27 1.16
N LEU A 229 50.91 -11.61 0.21
CA LEU A 229 50.83 -10.95 -1.09
C LEU A 229 49.82 -9.81 -0.98
N VAL A 230 50.31 -8.59 -1.15
CA VAL A 230 49.52 -7.38 -1.11
C VAL A 230 49.43 -6.82 -2.52
N ARG A 231 48.21 -6.50 -2.98
CA ARG A 231 47.95 -5.94 -4.31
C ARG A 231 47.38 -4.53 -4.16
N ASN A 232 48.01 -3.58 -4.84
CA ASN A 232 47.45 -2.24 -5.01
C ASN A 232 46.43 -2.28 -6.17
N TYR A 233 45.21 -1.81 -5.89
CA TYR A 233 44.10 -1.68 -6.82
C TYR A 233 43.82 -0.22 -7.20
N SER A 234 44.63 0.72 -6.69
CA SER A 234 44.62 2.14 -7.06
C SER A 234 45.26 2.37 -8.42
#